data_AF-A0A6H1W9H3-F1
#
_entry.id   AF-A0A6H1W9H3-F1
#
_cell.length_a   1.000
_cell.length_b   1.000
_cell.length_c   1.000
_cell.angle_alpha   90.00
_cell.angle_beta   90.00
_cell.angle_gamma   90.00
#
_symmetry.space_group_name_H-M   'P 1'
#
loop_
_entity.id
_entity.type
_entity.pdbx_description
1 polymer ?
#
loop_
_entity_poly.entity_id
_entity_poly.type
_entity_poly.pdbx_seq_one_letter_code
_entity_poly.pdbx_strand_id
1 'polypeptide(L)'
;MKTIQVALQQWLVVDDVVKPRFLISVVPAVHRETGETLMRYRVDHWVLQREQRWQLGYYELLQEAIDACAEKLGMPEFRAPMTAPDGTIVTPAEQRARWLTGTDPRSGQPRTTSTS
;
A
#
# COMPACT_ATOMS: atom_id res chain seq x y z
N MET A 1 1.97 11.45 6.30
CA MET A 1 0.70 11.08 5.62
C MET A 1 -0.48 11.73 6.33
N LYS A 2 -1.51 12.16 5.60
CA LYS A 2 -2.80 12.60 6.17
C LYS A 2 -3.96 11.91 5.45
N THR A 3 -5.04 11.66 6.18
CA THR A 3 -6.30 11.10 5.65
C THR A 3 -7.40 12.13 5.85
N ILE A 4 -8.04 12.56 4.76
CA ILE A 4 -9.05 13.62 4.76
C ILE A 4 -10.37 13.01 4.34
N GLN A 5 -11.42 13.14 5.16
CA GLN A 5 -12.76 12.73 4.74
C GLN A 5 -13.29 13.74 3.71
N VAL A 6 -13.57 13.26 2.49
CA VAL A 6 -14.02 14.10 1.36
C VAL A 6 -15.51 13.90 1.04
N ALA A 7 -16.12 12.82 1.54
CA ALA A 7 -17.55 12.57 1.49
C ALA A 7 -17.99 11.61 2.62
N LEU A 8 -19.30 11.37 2.74
CA LEU A 8 -19.92 10.57 3.81
C LEU A 8 -19.30 9.17 4.00
N GLN A 9 -18.67 8.62 2.96
CA GLN A 9 -18.05 7.28 2.95
C GLN A 9 -16.75 7.25 2.12
N GLN A 10 -16.08 8.39 2.00
CA GLN A 10 -14.87 8.50 1.20
C GLN A 10 -13.79 9.31 1.91
N TRP A 11 -12.58 8.77 1.88
CA TRP A 11 -11.40 9.39 2.46
C TRP A 11 -10.29 9.46 1.43
N LEU A 12 -9.70 10.64 1.28
CA LEU A 12 -8.54 10.88 0.44
C LEU A 12 -7.28 10.79 1.29
N VAL A 13 -6.36 9.90 0.89
CA VAL A 13 -5.04 9.78 1.53
C VAL A 13 -4.04 10.59 0.73
N VAL A 14 -3.36 11.51 1.42
CA VAL A 14 -2.34 12.40 0.87
C VAL A 14 -0.98 12.14 1.52
N ASP A 15 0.09 12.27 0.73
CA ASP A 15 1.46 12.22 1.25
C ASP A 15 1.85 13.55 1.95
N ASP A 16 3.12 13.65 2.38
CA ASP A 16 3.59 14.79 3.18
C ASP A 16 3.63 16.12 2.40
N VAL A 17 3.60 16.06 1.07
CA VAL A 17 3.47 17.24 0.19
C VAL A 17 2.02 17.49 -0.25
N VAL A 18 1.05 16.87 0.43
CA VAL A 18 -0.39 16.98 0.16
C VAL A 18 -0.76 16.46 -1.24
N LYS A 19 0.09 15.61 -1.86
CA LYS A 19 -0.26 14.98 -3.13
C LYS A 19 -1.20 13.80 -2.84
N PRO A 20 -2.37 13.72 -3.51
CA PRO A 20 -3.28 12.58 -3.38
C PRO A 20 -2.64 11.30 -3.89
N ARG A 21 -2.75 10.22 -3.09
CA ARG A 21 -2.14 8.91 -3.39
C ARG A 21 -3.16 7.79 -3.45
N PHE A 22 -4.14 7.81 -2.56
CA PHE A 22 -5.19 6.78 -2.51
C PHE A 22 -6.55 7.39 -2.20
N LEU A 23 -7.59 6.70 -2.63
CA LEU A 23 -8.96 6.92 -2.20
C LEU A 23 -9.46 5.67 -1.50
N ILE A 24 -9.97 5.85 -0.29
CA ILE A 24 -10.70 4.85 0.46
C ILE A 24 -12.19 5.10 0.23
N SER A 25 -12.94 4.09 -0.17
CA SER A 25 -14.40 4.18 -0.35
C SER A 25 -15.09 2.98 0.29
N VAL A 26 -16.21 3.20 0.97
CA VAL A 26 -17.09 2.11 1.40
C VAL A 26 -17.89 1.63 0.18
N VAL A 27 -17.72 0.38 -0.22
CA VAL A 27 -18.35 -0.20 -1.43
C VAL A 27 -18.76 -1.66 -1.19
N PRO A 28 -19.74 -2.20 -1.94
CA PRO A 28 -20.02 -3.62 -1.93
C PRO A 28 -18.85 -4.42 -2.53
N ALA A 29 -18.45 -5.50 -1.85
CA ALA A 29 -17.45 -6.46 -2.30
C ALA A 29 -18.05 -7.87 -2.26
N VAL A 30 -17.85 -8.64 -3.34
CA VAL A 30 -18.37 -10.01 -3.46
C VAL A 30 -17.28 -10.99 -3.07
N HIS A 31 -17.55 -11.83 -2.08
CA HIS A 31 -16.68 -12.95 -1.74
C HIS A 31 -16.80 -14.04 -2.79
N ARG A 32 -15.69 -14.38 -3.46
CA ARG A 32 -15.71 -15.24 -4.65
C ARG A 32 -16.23 -16.65 -4.40
N GLU A 33 -15.91 -17.22 -3.23
CA GLU A 33 -16.22 -18.62 -2.92
C GLU A 33 -17.65 -18.80 -2.41
N THR A 34 -18.14 -17.84 -1.62
CA THR A 34 -19.46 -17.93 -0.96
C THR A 34 -20.54 -17.15 -1.70
N GLY A 35 -20.16 -16.23 -2.58
CA GLY A 35 -21.08 -15.33 -3.29
C GLY A 35 -21.65 -14.20 -2.41
N GLU A 36 -21.29 -14.15 -1.13
CA GLU A 36 -21.79 -13.13 -0.21
C GLU A 36 -21.30 -11.74 -0.59
N THR A 37 -22.18 -10.74 -0.47
CA THR A 37 -21.84 -9.33 -0.71
C THR A 37 -21.81 -8.59 0.62
N LEU A 38 -20.65 -8.04 0.97
CA LEU A 38 -20.44 -7.27 2.19
C LEU A 38 -19.94 -5.86 1.85
N MET A 39 -20.33 -4.87 2.65
CA MET A 39 -19.73 -3.54 2.56
C MET A 39 -18.31 -3.61 3.11
N ARG A 40 -17.34 -3.16 2.31
CA ARG A 40 -15.91 -3.16 2.66
C ARG A 40 -15.30 -1.79 2.36
N TYR A 41 -14.19 -1.49 3.01
CA TYR A 41 -13.35 -0.36 2.65
C TYR A 41 -12.47 -0.76 1.47
N ARG A 42 -12.78 -0.26 0.27
CA ARG A 42 -11.93 -0.43 -0.90
C ARG A 42 -10.90 0.69 -0.95
N VAL A 43 -9.65 0.32 -1.16
CA VAL A 43 -8.57 1.28 -1.41
C VAL A 43 -8.23 1.23 -2.89
N ASP A 44 -8.30 2.39 -3.55
CA ASP A 44 -7.88 2.58 -4.93
C ASP A 44 -6.69 3.55 -4.98
N HIS A 45 -5.76 3.31 -5.90
CA HIS A 45 -4.77 4.33 -6.25
C HIS A 45 -5.45 5.55 -6.85
N TRP A 46 -5.09 6.73 -6.36
CA TRP A 46 -5.70 7.97 -6.83
C TRP A 46 -5.10 8.40 -8.17
N VAL A 47 -5.98 8.52 -9.16
CA VAL A 47 -5.76 9.24 -10.41
C VAL A 47 -7.02 10.03 -10.75
N LEU A 48 -6.85 11.05 -11.60
CA LEU A 48 -7.90 12.00 -11.96
C LEU A 48 -9.11 11.29 -12.61
N GLN A 49 -8.84 10.46 -13.61
CA GLN A 49 -9.85 9.68 -14.31
C GLN A 49 -10.18 8.43 -13.51
N ARG A 50 -11.45 8.28 -13.11
CA ARG A 50 -11.90 7.16 -12.26
C ARG A 50 -11.59 5.79 -12.87
N GLU A 51 -11.75 5.65 -14.17
CA GLU A 51 -11.52 4.42 -14.93
C GLU A 51 -10.06 3.98 -14.99
N GLN A 52 -9.13 4.90 -14.75
CA GLN A 52 -7.69 4.59 -14.67
C GLN A 52 -7.26 4.17 -13.26
N ARG A 53 -8.15 4.24 -12.27
CA ARG A 53 -7.81 3.85 -10.90
C ARG A 53 -7.68 2.33 -10.84
N TRP A 54 -6.60 1.87 -10.21
CA TRP A 54 -6.42 0.46 -9.92
C TRP A 54 -6.50 0.22 -8.42
N GLN A 55 -7.04 -0.94 -8.09
CA GLN A 55 -7.30 -1.34 -6.72
C GLN A 55 -6.01 -1.73 -5.99
N LEU A 56 -5.91 -1.32 -4.72
CA LEU A 56 -4.94 -1.86 -3.77
C LEU A 56 -5.53 -3.07 -3.02
N GLY A 57 -6.77 -2.97 -2.53
CA GLY A 57 -7.42 -4.06 -1.80
C GLY A 57 -8.81 -3.73 -1.25
N TYR A 58 -9.39 -4.68 -0.51
CA TYR A 58 -10.59 -4.54 0.30
C TYR A 58 -10.24 -4.85 1.77
N TYR A 59 -10.79 -4.06 2.69
CA TYR A 59 -10.53 -4.15 4.13
C TYR A 59 -11.84 -4.11 4.91
N GLU A 60 -11.83 -4.66 6.12
CA GLU A 60 -13.02 -4.70 7.00
C GLU A 60 -13.18 -3.41 7.76
N LEU A 61 -12.07 -2.86 8.24
CA LEU A 61 -12.04 -1.66 9.05
C LEU A 61 -11.38 -0.50 8.31
N LEU A 62 -11.82 0.73 8.62
CA LEU A 62 -11.19 1.94 8.07
C LEU A 62 -9.71 2.01 8.45
N GLN A 63 -9.37 1.61 9.68
CA GLN A 63 -7.98 1.64 10.16
C GLN A 63 -7.08 0.72 9.33
N GLU A 64 -7.54 -0.49 9.01
CA GLU A 64 -6.78 -1.43 8.15
C GLU A 64 -6.52 -0.83 6.76
N ALA A 65 -7.51 -0.15 6.18
CA ALA A 65 -7.35 0.53 4.90
C ALA A 65 -6.34 1.69 4.98
N ILE A 66 -6.32 2.43 6.09
CA ILE A 66 -5.35 3.50 6.35
C ILE A 66 -3.94 2.93 6.51
N ASP A 67 -3.80 1.84 7.28
CA ASP A 67 -2.51 1.18 7.53
C ASP A 67 -1.93 0.63 6.23
N ALA A 68 -2.75 0.01 5.39
CA ALA A 68 -2.33 -0.45 4.07
C ALA A 68 -1.87 0.69 3.15
N CYS A 69 -2.52 1.86 3.23
CA CYS A 69 -2.05 3.06 2.52
C CYS A 69 -0.69 3.53 3.05
N ALA A 70 -0.52 3.57 4.37
CA ALA A 70 0.73 3.97 5.01
C ALA A 70 1.88 3.04 4.62
N GLU A 71 1.66 1.72 4.69
CA GLU A 71 2.61 0.71 4.26
C GLU A 71 2.99 0.91 2.79
N LYS A 72 2.01 1.15 1.92
CA LYS A 72 2.25 1.35 0.49
C LYS A 72 3.01 2.65 0.18
N LEU A 73 2.84 3.71 0.97
CA LEU A 73 3.63 4.95 0.85
C LEU A 73 5.05 4.80 1.37
N GLY A 74 5.22 4.08 2.46
CA GLY A 74 6.54 3.82 3.05
C GLY A 74 7.37 2.85 2.21
N MET A 75 6.72 1.95 1.45
CA MET A 75 7.42 0.94 0.66
C MET A 75 8.09 1.54 -0.59
N PRO A 76 9.40 1.31 -0.79
CA PRO A 76 10.08 1.66 -2.04
C PRO A 76 9.47 0.95 -3.24
N GLU A 77 9.54 1.59 -4.41
CA GLU A 77 9.15 0.95 -5.66
C GLU A 77 10.24 -0.04 -6.13
N PHE A 78 10.09 -1.30 -5.75
CA PHE A 78 10.93 -2.39 -6.25
C PHE A 78 10.52 -2.74 -7.69
N ARG A 79 11.18 -2.10 -8.67
CA ARG A 79 10.91 -2.32 -10.11
C ARG A 79 12.00 -3.14 -10.82
N ALA A 80 13.22 -3.15 -10.28
CA ALA A 80 14.37 -3.81 -10.91
C ALA A 80 15.11 -4.70 -9.90
N PRO A 81 15.74 -5.81 -10.35
CA PRO A 81 16.64 -6.57 -9.52
C PRO A 81 17.83 -5.73 -9.03
N MET A 82 18.38 -6.09 -7.87
CA MET A 82 19.56 -5.44 -7.29
C MET A 82 20.64 -6.48 -7.01
N THR A 83 21.91 -6.14 -7.17
CA THR A 83 23.01 -6.98 -6.71
C THR A 83 23.25 -6.73 -5.22
N ALA A 84 23.18 -7.77 -4.40
CA ALA A 84 23.51 -7.72 -2.97
C ALA A 84 25.03 -7.59 -2.74
N PRO A 85 25.48 -7.25 -1.52
CA PRO A 85 26.91 -7.14 -1.19
C PRO A 85 27.71 -8.43 -1.39
N ASP A 86 27.06 -9.58 -1.30
CA ASP A 86 27.64 -10.91 -1.55
C ASP A 86 27.70 -11.29 -3.05
N GLY A 87 27.28 -10.38 -3.94
CA GLY A 87 27.25 -10.59 -5.39
C GLY A 87 25.98 -11.27 -5.91
N THR A 88 25.06 -11.69 -5.04
CA THR A 88 23.80 -12.36 -5.46
C THR A 88 22.82 -11.36 -6.09
N ILE A 89 21.96 -11.81 -7.01
CA ILE A 89 20.89 -10.99 -7.58
C ILE A 89 19.63 -11.16 -6.73
N VAL A 90 19.10 -10.05 -6.21
CA VAL A 90 17.88 -9.98 -5.42
C VAL A 90 16.75 -9.45 -6.29
N THR A 91 15.73 -10.26 -6.50
CA THR A 91 14.56 -9.92 -7.31
C THR A 91 13.67 -8.88 -6.61
N PRO A 92 12.82 -8.14 -7.36
CA PRO A 92 11.84 -7.23 -6.75
C PRO A 92 10.89 -7.88 -5.74
N ALA A 93 10.55 -9.15 -5.93
CA ALA A 93 9.70 -9.90 -5.01
C ALA A 93 10.42 -10.16 -3.68
N GLU A 94 11.70 -10.54 -3.71
CA GLU A 94 12.53 -10.73 -2.52
C GLU A 94 12.83 -9.41 -1.81
N GLN A 95 13.11 -8.33 -2.56
CA GLN A 95 13.26 -6.98 -2.01
C GLN A 95 12.00 -6.57 -1.23
N ARG A 96 10.81 -6.84 -1.79
CA ARG A 96 9.54 -6.59 -1.13
C ARG A 96 9.38 -7.45 0.13
N ALA A 97 9.61 -8.76 0.03
CA ALA A 97 9.50 -9.65 1.19
C ALA A 97 10.42 -9.20 2.34
N ARG A 98 11.66 -8.82 2.03
CA ARG A 98 12.63 -8.28 2.99
C ARG A 98 12.15 -6.99 3.64
N TRP A 99 11.60 -6.05 2.85
CA TRP A 99 11.03 -4.81 3.37
C TRP A 99 9.88 -5.07 4.35
N LEU A 100 8.98 -5.99 4.01
CA LEU A 100 7.83 -6.38 4.84
C LEU A 100 8.25 -7.04 6.16
N THR A 101 9.37 -7.77 6.17
CA THR A 101 9.94 -8.35 7.40
C THR A 101 10.84 -7.40 8.18
N GLY A 102 10.94 -6.13 7.78
CA GLY A 102 11.74 -5.12 8.47
C GLY A 102 13.23 -5.14 8.12
N THR A 103 13.64 -5.93 7.13
CA THR A 103 15.03 -6.06 6.68
C THR A 103 15.33 -5.19 5.45
N ASP A 104 16.61 -4.89 5.25
CA ASP A 104 17.09 -4.10 4.14
C ASP A 104 16.85 -4.84 2.81
N PRO A 105 16.20 -4.20 1.82
CA PRO A 105 15.76 -4.88 0.61
C PRO A 105 16.94 -5.37 -0.25
N ARG A 106 18.11 -4.75 -0.15
CA ARG A 106 19.32 -5.14 -0.91
C ARG A 106 20.09 -6.26 -0.21
N SER A 107 20.26 -6.20 1.11
CA SER A 107 21.18 -7.06 1.88
C SER A 107 20.50 -8.10 2.77
N GLY A 108 19.21 -7.93 3.10
CA GLY A 108 18.49 -8.80 4.03
C GLY A 108 18.88 -8.61 5.51
N GLN A 109 19.74 -7.64 5.83
CA GLN A 109 20.11 -7.31 7.20
C GLN A 109 19.01 -6.50 7.90
N PRO A 110 18.89 -6.53 9.24
CA PRO A 110 17.95 -5.65 9.95
C PRO A 110 18.19 -4.19 9.56
N ARG A 111 17.13 -3.45 9.20
CA ARG A 111 17.26 -2.01 8.94
C ARG A 111 17.59 -1.35 10.26
N THR A 112 18.79 -0.81 10.40
CA THR A 112 19.15 0.01 11.56
C THR A 112 18.28 1.26 11.53
N THR A 113 17.34 1.37 12.46
CA THR A 113 16.64 2.62 12.73
C THR A 113 17.66 3.58 13.30
N SER A 114 18.37 4.32 12.44
CA SER A 114 19.10 5.49 12.88
C SER A 114 18.06 6.56 13.20
N THR A 115 17.62 6.56 14.47
CA THR A 115 16.83 7.63 15.05
C THR A 115 17.62 8.93 14.88
N SER A 116 17.15 9.83 14.03
CA SER A 116 17.59 11.23 14.01
C SER A 116 16.74 12.05 14.97
#